data_AF-A0A6B3F8A2-F1
#
_entry.id   AF-A0A6B3F8A2-F1
#
_cell.length_a   1.000
_cell.length_b   1.000
_cell.length_c   1.000
_cell.angle_alpha   90.00
_cell.angle_beta   90.00
_cell.angle_gamma   90.00
#
_symmetry.space_group_name_H-M   'P 1'
#
loop_
_entity.id
_entity.type
_entity.pdbx_description
1 polymer ?
#
loop_
_entity_poly.entity_id
_entity_poly.type
_entity_poly.pdbx_seq_one_letter_code
_entity_poly.pdbx_strand_id
1 'polypeptide(L)'
;GGDRDGNPNVTPQVTWDVLILQHEHGINDALEQIDYLRGLLSNSIRYTGVTEELTASLENDLAHLPEISPRYKRLNAEEPYRLKVTCVRQKLENTKNRLAKGTPHEPGRDYLGTSELLTDLALV
;
A
#
# COMPACT_ATOMS: atom_id res chain seq x y z
N GLY A 1 -7.85 9.29 20.29
CA GLY A 1 -8.01 9.23 21.75
C GLY A 1 -6.90 10.02 22.41
N GLY A 2 -7.20 11.25 22.82
CA GLY A 2 -6.21 12.19 23.35
C GLY A 2 -6.68 12.91 24.61
N ASP A 3 -7.68 12.37 25.31
CA ASP A 3 -8.12 12.89 26.60
C ASP A 3 -7.96 11.80 27.65
N ARG A 4 -7.12 12.09 28.65
CA ARG A 4 -6.63 11.15 29.67
C ARG A 4 -7.03 11.58 31.08
N ASP A 5 -8.20 12.20 31.22
CA ASP A 5 -8.70 12.55 32.56
C ASP A 5 -9.58 11.43 33.13
N GLY A 6 -9.04 10.71 34.13
CA GLY A 6 -9.82 10.02 35.15
C GLY A 6 -10.33 8.58 34.89
N ASN A 7 -9.96 7.90 33.79
CA ASN A 7 -10.44 6.52 33.56
C ASN A 7 -9.33 5.45 33.78
N PRO A 8 -9.35 4.71 34.90
CA PRO A 8 -8.33 3.70 35.22
C PRO A 8 -8.32 2.48 34.27
N ASN A 9 -9.29 2.36 33.36
CA ASN A 9 -9.33 1.30 32.34
C ASN A 9 -8.61 1.66 31.03
N VAL A 10 -8.13 2.90 30.88
CA VAL A 10 -7.38 3.34 29.68
C VAL A 10 -5.89 3.20 29.94
N THR A 11 -5.36 2.00 29.70
CA THR A 11 -3.92 1.76 29.76
C THR A 11 -3.24 2.28 28.48
N PRO A 12 -1.92 2.54 28.49
CA PRO A 12 -1.15 2.83 27.28
C PRO A 12 -1.35 1.77 26.18
N GLN A 13 -1.58 0.52 26.57
CA GLN A 13 -1.92 -0.59 25.68
C GLN A 13 -3.24 -0.34 24.95
N VAL A 14 -4.31 0.05 25.66
CA VAL A 14 -5.62 0.38 25.05
C VAL A 14 -5.52 1.58 24.09
N THR A 15 -4.66 2.56 24.37
CA THR A 15 -4.42 3.68 23.43
C THR A 15 -3.71 3.21 22.17
N TRP A 16 -2.72 2.33 22.29
CA TRP A 16 -2.04 1.69 21.17
C TRP A 16 -2.98 0.81 20.35
N ASP A 17 -3.82 0.01 20.99
CA ASP A 17 -4.79 -0.87 20.34
C ASP A 17 -5.82 -0.04 19.55
N VAL A 18 -6.29 1.10 20.09
CA VAL A 18 -7.17 2.02 19.36
C VAL A 18 -6.48 2.68 18.17
N LEU A 19 -5.20 3.06 18.30
CA LEU A 19 -4.43 3.58 17.17
C LEU A 19 -4.24 2.51 16.09
N ILE A 20 -3.93 1.27 16.46
CA ILE A 20 -3.83 0.14 15.53
C ILE A 20 -5.17 -0.11 14.85
N LEU A 21 -6.29 -0.15 15.59
CA LEU A 21 -7.64 -0.33 15.04
C LEU A 21 -8.06 0.79 14.07
N GLN A 22 -7.65 2.04 14.35
CA GLN A 22 -7.88 3.17 13.44
C GLN A 22 -7.03 3.06 12.17
N HIS A 23 -5.79 2.60 12.28
CA HIS A 23 -4.93 2.34 11.12
C HIS A 23 -5.44 1.15 10.31
N GLU A 24 -5.94 0.09 10.95
CA GLU A 24 -6.52 -1.07 10.26
C GLU A 24 -7.75 -0.70 9.44
N HIS A 25 -8.69 0.07 10.00
CA HIS A 25 -9.84 0.57 9.24
C HIS A 25 -9.39 1.42 8.04
N GLY A 26 -8.51 2.40 8.26
CA GLY A 26 -8.04 3.28 7.18
C GLY A 26 -7.28 2.52 6.07
N ILE A 27 -6.50 1.49 6.43
CA ILE A 27 -5.80 0.67 5.44
C ILE A 27 -6.79 -0.24 4.69
N ASN A 28 -7.81 -0.79 5.35
CA ASN A 28 -8.84 -1.57 4.67
C ASN A 28 -9.61 -0.72 3.66
N ASP A 29 -10.03 0.49 4.04
CA ASP A 29 -10.70 1.43 3.13
C ASP A 29 -9.79 1.77 1.93
N ALA A 30 -8.49 2.02 2.18
CA ALA A 30 -7.53 2.25 1.11
C ALA A 30 -7.38 1.03 0.18
N LEU A 31 -7.32 -0.19 0.72
CA LEU A 31 -7.25 -1.42 -0.06
C LEU A 31 -8.48 -1.58 -0.97
N GLU A 32 -9.68 -1.25 -0.49
CA GLU A 32 -10.91 -1.28 -1.30
C GLU A 32 -10.84 -0.28 -2.46
N GLN A 33 -10.39 0.96 -2.21
CA GLN A 33 -10.21 1.96 -3.26
C GLN A 33 -9.16 1.55 -4.30
N ILE A 34 -8.07 0.92 -3.85
CA ILE A 34 -7.01 0.40 -4.73
C ILE A 34 -7.53 -0.77 -5.59
N ASP A 35 -8.33 -1.67 -5.02
CA ASP A 35 -8.95 -2.76 -5.77
C ASP A 35 -9.94 -2.23 -6.82
N TYR A 36 -10.70 -1.17 -6.51
CA TYR A 36 -11.55 -0.46 -7.46
C TYR A 36 -10.74 0.19 -8.60
N LEU A 37 -9.70 0.96 -8.27
CA LEU A 37 -8.82 1.61 -9.25
C LEU A 37 -8.17 0.58 -10.19
N ARG A 38 -7.69 -0.54 -9.64
CA ARG A 38 -7.11 -1.63 -10.44
C ARG A 38 -8.10 -2.21 -11.46
N GLY A 39 -9.39 -2.28 -11.11
CA GLY A 39 -10.46 -2.74 -12.01
C GLY A 39 -10.80 -1.74 -13.11
N LEU A 40 -10.68 -0.44 -12.84
CA LEU A 40 -10.82 0.59 -13.88
C LEU A 40 -9.68 0.50 -14.92
N LEU A 41 -8.45 0.32 -14.45
CA LEU A 41 -7.25 0.24 -15.30
C LEU A 41 -7.19 -1.03 -16.17
N SER A 42 -7.86 -2.12 -15.78
CA SER A 42 -7.89 -3.34 -16.62
C SER A 42 -8.72 -3.19 -17.89
N ASN A 43 -9.59 -2.18 -17.98
CA ASN A 43 -10.43 -1.95 -19.15
C ASN A 43 -9.87 -0.87 -20.09
N SER A 44 -8.84 -0.12 -19.67
CA SER A 44 -8.35 1.08 -20.37
C SER A 44 -7.20 0.80 -21.35
N ILE A 45 -7.13 -0.38 -21.96
CA ILE A 45 -5.91 -0.81 -22.67
C ILE A 45 -5.59 0.08 -23.89
N ARG A 46 -4.32 0.50 -23.90
CA ARG A 46 -3.44 1.02 -24.97
C ARG A 46 -3.35 2.56 -25.16
N TYR A 47 -2.08 3.00 -25.13
CA TYR A 47 -1.53 4.24 -25.71
C TYR A 47 -1.43 5.53 -24.87
N THR A 48 -1.01 5.42 -23.61
CA THR A 48 -0.18 6.50 -23.03
C THR A 48 1.21 5.92 -22.79
N GLY A 49 2.24 6.50 -23.42
CA GLY A 49 3.62 6.06 -23.20
C GLY A 49 3.94 6.01 -21.70
N VAL A 50 4.62 4.96 -21.28
CA VAL A 50 5.07 4.81 -19.89
C VAL A 50 6.13 5.86 -19.62
N THR A 51 6.00 6.61 -18.53
CA THR A 51 7.04 7.54 -18.12
C THR A 51 8.27 6.76 -17.62
N GLU A 52 9.45 7.35 -17.74
CA GLU A 52 10.67 6.77 -17.17
C GLU A 52 10.54 6.63 -15.64
N GLU A 53 9.88 7.59 -14.99
CA GLU A 53 9.60 7.58 -13.55
C GLU A 53 8.77 6.35 -13.13
N LEU A 54 7.68 6.06 -13.85
CA LEU A 54 6.85 4.88 -13.59
C LEU A 54 7.65 3.59 -13.81
N THR A 55 8.48 3.55 -14.84
CA THR A 55 9.33 2.39 -15.15
C THR A 55 10.33 2.13 -14.02
N ALA A 56 11.08 3.14 -13.59
CA ALA A 56 12.04 3.03 -12.48
C ALA A 56 11.35 2.65 -11.16
N SER A 57 10.17 3.22 -10.90
CA SER A 57 9.37 2.91 -9.73
C SER A 57 8.92 1.44 -9.70
N LEU A 58 8.49 0.91 -10.84
CA LEU A 58 8.11 -0.50 -10.99
C LEU A 58 9.29 -1.45 -10.84
N GLU A 59 10.46 -1.11 -11.37
CA GLU A 59 11.68 -1.92 -11.18
C GLU A 59 12.06 -2.01 -9.70
N ASN A 60 12.01 -0.88 -8.99
CA ASN A 60 12.26 -0.84 -7.55
C ASN A 60 11.23 -1.68 -6.79
N ASP A 61 9.94 -1.53 -7.08
CA ASP A 61 8.88 -2.29 -6.41
C ASP A 61 9.04 -3.79 -6.62
N LEU A 62 9.30 -4.23 -7.86
CA LEU A 62 9.46 -5.65 -8.18
C LEU A 62 10.73 -6.27 -7.56
N ALA A 63 11.75 -5.47 -7.26
CA ALA A 63 12.92 -5.93 -6.53
C ALA A 63 12.64 -6.16 -5.03
N HIS A 64 11.71 -5.38 -4.45
CA HIS A 64 11.39 -5.42 -3.03
C HIS A 64 10.15 -6.27 -2.69
N LEU A 65 9.29 -6.59 -3.69
CA LEU A 65 8.03 -7.31 -3.50
C LEU A 65 8.06 -8.72 -4.13
N PRO A 66 8.73 -9.72 -3.50
CA PRO A 66 8.77 -11.10 -3.97
C PRO A 66 7.39 -11.77 -4.02
N GLU A 67 6.40 -11.22 -3.32
CA GLU A 67 5.00 -11.65 -3.37
C GLU A 67 4.41 -11.48 -4.79
N ILE A 68 4.93 -10.53 -5.56
CA ILE A 68 4.54 -10.28 -6.94
C ILE A 68 5.36 -11.20 -7.86
N SER A 69 4.79 -12.37 -8.14
CA SER A 69 5.49 -13.37 -8.94
C SER A 69 5.87 -12.86 -10.35
N PRO A 70 6.96 -13.40 -10.95
CA PRO A 70 7.35 -13.08 -12.33
C PRO A 70 6.26 -13.32 -13.37
N ARG A 71 5.24 -14.13 -13.06
CA ARG A 71 4.06 -14.34 -13.93
C ARG A 71 3.23 -13.06 -14.06
N TYR A 72 3.06 -12.29 -12.99
CA TYR A 72 2.36 -10.99 -13.03
C TYR A 72 3.16 -9.95 -13.82
N LYS A 73 4.49 -9.97 -13.72
CA LYS A 73 5.37 -9.10 -14.54
C LYS A 73 5.13 -9.31 -16.04
N ARG A 74 4.96 -10.56 -16.48
CA ARG A 74 4.71 -10.89 -17.90
C ARG A 74 3.28 -10.57 -18.33
N LEU A 75 2.30 -10.85 -17.48
CA LEU A 75 0.88 -10.62 -17.80
C LEU A 75 0.56 -9.12 -17.88
N ASN A 76 1.19 -8.31 -17.03
CA ASN A 76 0.95 -6.88 -16.95
C ASN A 76 2.04 -6.05 -17.66
N ALA A 77 2.89 -6.66 -18.47
CA ALA A 77 3.90 -5.92 -19.25
C ALA A 77 3.25 -4.91 -20.21
N GLU A 78 2.01 -5.17 -20.64
CA GLU A 78 1.21 -4.25 -21.45
C GLU A 78 0.33 -3.30 -20.59
N GLU A 79 0.36 -3.43 -19.26
CA GLU A 79 -0.50 -2.70 -18.31
C GLU A 79 0.30 -2.13 -17.11
N PRO A 80 1.25 -1.21 -17.36
CA PRO A 80 2.21 -0.73 -16.37
C PRO A 80 1.54 -0.01 -15.18
N TYR A 81 0.52 0.80 -15.43
CA TYR A 81 -0.26 1.46 -14.39
C TYR A 81 -0.96 0.46 -13.48
N ARG A 82 -1.56 -0.59 -14.05
CA ARG A 82 -2.21 -1.64 -13.28
C ARG A 82 -1.21 -2.46 -12.47
N LEU A 83 -0.01 -2.69 -13.02
CA LEU A 83 1.09 -3.29 -12.28
C LEU A 83 1.52 -2.41 -11.10
N LYS A 84 1.58 -1.09 -11.28
CA LYS A 84 1.93 -0.16 -10.20
C LYS A 84 0.90 -0.18 -9.08
N VAL A 85 -0.39 -0.12 -9.42
CA VAL A 85 -1.48 -0.25 -8.43
C VAL A 85 -1.44 -1.61 -7.71
N THR A 86 -1.03 -2.67 -8.40
CA THR A 86 -0.82 -3.98 -7.76
C THR A 86 0.32 -3.94 -6.73
N CYS A 87 1.41 -3.24 -7.02
CA CYS A 87 2.52 -3.01 -6.08
C CYS A 87 2.06 -2.20 -4.86
N VAL A 88 1.31 -1.11 -5.09
CA VAL A 88 0.73 -0.27 -4.02
C VAL A 88 -0.15 -1.11 -3.10
N ARG A 89 -1.03 -1.94 -3.67
CA ARG A 89 -1.87 -2.86 -2.91
C ARG A 89 -1.04 -3.79 -2.02
N GLN A 90 0.02 -4.39 -2.57
CA GLN A 90 0.88 -5.29 -1.82
C GLN A 90 1.60 -4.57 -0.67
N LYS A 91 2.09 -3.35 -0.88
CA LYS A 91 2.69 -2.53 0.19
C LYS A 91 1.69 -2.18 1.29
N LEU A 92 0.42 -1.91 0.95
CA LEU A 92 -0.64 -1.70 1.95
C LEU A 92 -0.92 -2.97 2.77
N GLU A 93 -1.00 -4.13 2.13
CA GLU A 93 -1.14 -5.42 2.83
C GLU A 93 0.05 -5.69 3.77
N ASN A 94 1.27 -5.40 3.30
CA ASN A 94 2.47 -5.52 4.12
C ASN A 94 2.45 -4.54 5.30
N THR A 95 1.97 -3.30 5.09
CA THR A 95 1.80 -2.29 6.14
C THR A 95 0.82 -2.77 7.20
N LYS A 96 -0.34 -3.30 6.78
CA LYS A 96 -1.35 -3.90 7.67
C LYS A 96 -0.75 -5.05 8.47
N ASN A 97 -0.08 -5.98 7.81
CA ASN A 97 0.57 -7.13 8.45
C ASN A 97 1.65 -6.71 9.45
N ARG A 98 2.45 -5.70 9.10
CA ARG A 98 3.48 -5.13 9.97
C ARG A 98 2.87 -4.55 11.24
N LEU A 99 1.84 -3.71 11.10
CA LEU A 99 1.16 -3.09 12.23
C LEU A 99 0.52 -4.14 13.15
N ALA A 100 -0.15 -5.14 12.57
CA ALA A 100 -0.76 -6.23 13.33
C ALA A 100 0.27 -7.09 14.10
N LYS A 101 1.48 -7.28 13.55
CA LYS A 101 2.56 -8.07 14.16
C LYS A 101 3.52 -7.24 15.02
N GLY A 102 3.44 -5.91 14.96
CA GLY A 102 4.38 -5.01 15.62
C GLY A 102 5.82 -5.11 15.11
N THR A 103 6.03 -5.48 13.84
CA THR A 103 7.39 -5.62 13.28
C THR A 103 7.97 -4.28 12.81
N PRO A 104 9.31 -4.15 12.68
CA PRO A 104 9.94 -2.95 12.12
C PRO A 104 9.50 -2.69 10.67
N HIS A 105 9.54 -1.41 10.27
CA HIS A 105 9.32 -1.01 8.88
C HIS A 105 10.46 -1.48 7.98
N GLU A 106 10.11 -1.99 6.80
CA GLU A 106 11.04 -2.40 5.76
C GLU A 106 10.89 -1.49 4.53
N PRO A 107 11.88 -0.63 4.22
CA PRO A 107 11.82 0.29 3.08
C PRO A 107 11.54 -0.43 1.77
N GLY A 108 10.60 0.12 0.98
CA GLY A 108 10.17 -0.46 -0.29
C GLY A 108 9.22 -1.66 -0.18
N ARG A 109 9.03 -2.24 1.02
CA ARG A 109 8.14 -3.39 1.25
C ARG A 109 6.80 -2.99 1.84
N ASP A 110 6.78 -1.96 2.67
CA ASP A 110 5.57 -1.41 3.28
C ASP A 110 5.67 0.12 3.37
N TYR A 111 4.62 0.78 3.86
CA TYR A 111 4.61 2.23 4.06
C TYR A 111 4.83 2.58 5.53
N LEU A 112 5.76 3.49 5.77
CA LEU A 112 5.91 4.10 7.11
C LEU A 112 4.86 5.18 7.37
N GLY A 113 4.37 5.83 6.31
CA GLY A 113 3.37 6.89 6.38
C GLY A 113 2.78 7.24 5.02
N THR A 114 1.93 8.26 4.98
CA THR A 114 1.13 8.61 3.79
C THR A 114 1.94 9.23 2.65
N SER A 115 3.10 9.83 2.93
CA SER A 115 3.90 10.50 1.90
C SER A 115 4.33 9.55 0.78
N GLU A 116 4.83 8.37 1.12
CA GLU A 116 5.28 7.37 0.13
C GLU A 116 4.11 6.82 -0.68
N LEU A 117 2.96 6.59 -0.02
CA LEU A 117 1.73 6.16 -0.68
C LEU A 117 1.26 7.20 -1.71
N LEU A 118 1.27 8.49 -1.35
CA LEU A 118 0.87 9.57 -2.25
C LEU A 118 1.83 9.71 -3.44
N THR A 119 3.14 9.55 -3.21
CA THR A 119 4.13 9.52 -4.29
C THR A 119 3.85 8.38 -5.27
N ASP A 120 3.56 7.18 -4.76
CA ASP A 120 3.25 6.03 -5.61
C ASP A 120 1.94 6.20 -6.39
N LEU A 121 0.93 6.85 -5.80
CA LEU A 121 -0.35 7.14 -6.45
C LEU A 121 -0.27 8.26 -7.48
N ALA A 122 0.65 9.22 -7.33
CA ALA A 122 0.85 10.29 -8.32
C ALA A 122 1.46 9.78 -9.65
N LEU A 123 1.98 8.56 -9.66
CA LEU A 123 2.53 7.89 -10.86
C LEU A 123 1.47 7.11 -11.66
N VAL A 124 0.22 7.05 -11.15
CA VAL A 124 -0.91 6.32 -11.74
C VAL A 124 -1.96 7.28 -12.28
#